data_AF-A0A4V1SSP7-F1
#
_entry.id   AF-A0A4V1SSP7-F1
#
_cell.length_a   1.000
_cell.length_b   1.000
_cell.length_c   1.000
_cell.angle_alpha   90.00
_cell.angle_beta   90.00
_cell.angle_gamma   90.00
#
_symmetry.space_group_name_H-M   'P 1'
#
loop_
_entity.id
_entity.type
_entity.pdbx_description
1 polymer ?
#
loop_
_entity_poly.entity_id
_entity_poly.type
_entity_poly.pdbx_seq_one_letter_code
_entity_poly.pdbx_strand_id
1 'polypeptide(L)'
;MKKILLCTSLLLALSTTAQEYEWQWAKRGGGKKNAQGENSGFDYNSEHIVDIAVDEDNNYYYLAFMTQLDTEYDGTAVTVYNPEMQNSGMTDIVLISTDCAGTLRWMQTIGGGQSDYAYNIQLDNNGGLYLGANVLNTSSSTDEYLPPHFSPTDALPVLGDNTGEPQEGYKTAALLKYNTNNGSLAWRVMPQGDVTIALRYAQIHNLQVQPNGTIHALIGFAAGTHLN
;
A
#
# COMPACT_ATOMS: atom_id res chain seq x y z
N MET A 1 -47.67 -38.26 57.92
CA MET A 1 -46.25 -38.54 57.62
C MET A 1 -45.84 -37.76 56.38
N LYS A 2 -44.80 -36.91 56.52
CA LYS A 2 -43.78 -36.40 55.57
C LYS A 2 -44.23 -36.07 54.13
N LYS A 3 -44.43 -34.77 53.83
CA LYS A 3 -43.49 -33.78 53.25
C LYS A 3 -43.49 -33.79 51.70
N ILE A 4 -44.26 -32.85 51.14
CA ILE A 4 -44.24 -32.45 49.72
C ILE A 4 -42.91 -31.71 49.47
N LEU A 5 -42.05 -32.24 48.61
CA LEU A 5 -40.91 -31.49 48.06
C LEU A 5 -41.40 -30.70 46.84
N LEU A 6 -41.46 -29.38 47.00
CA LEU A 6 -41.61 -28.45 45.90
C LEU A 6 -40.20 -28.21 45.32
N CYS A 7 -39.93 -28.71 44.10
CA CYS A 7 -38.70 -28.37 43.38
C CYS A 7 -38.77 -26.92 42.92
N THR A 8 -38.19 -26.01 43.69
CA THR A 8 -37.80 -24.68 43.23
C THR A 8 -36.55 -24.81 42.35
N SER A 9 -36.71 -25.22 41.09
CA SER A 9 -35.71 -24.90 40.07
C SER A 9 -35.89 -23.45 39.68
N LEU A 10 -35.23 -22.56 40.44
CA LEU A 10 -35.09 -21.16 40.12
C LEU A 10 -34.40 -21.08 38.74
N LEU A 11 -35.14 -20.66 37.71
CA LEU A 11 -34.56 -20.20 36.45
C LEU A 11 -33.71 -18.97 36.78
N LEU A 12 -32.41 -19.15 37.05
CA LEU A 12 -31.45 -18.08 36.83
C LEU A 12 -31.31 -17.91 35.32
N ALA A 13 -32.15 -17.06 34.75
CA ALA A 13 -31.80 -16.39 33.51
C ALA A 13 -30.61 -15.47 33.84
N LEU A 14 -29.39 -16.00 33.68
CA LEU A 14 -28.20 -15.17 33.62
C LEU A 14 -28.38 -14.30 32.38
N SER A 15 -28.70 -13.03 32.60
CA SER A 15 -28.58 -12.00 31.58
C SER A 15 -27.09 -11.87 31.25
N THR A 16 -26.62 -12.67 30.29
CA THR A 16 -25.32 -12.43 29.67
C THR A 16 -25.48 -11.17 28.83
N THR A 17 -24.99 -10.05 29.34
CA THR A 17 -24.76 -8.88 28.49
C THR A 17 -23.69 -9.28 27.49
N ALA A 18 -23.87 -8.93 26.21
CA ALA A 18 -22.77 -8.99 25.26
C ALA A 18 -21.58 -8.21 25.87
N GLN A 19 -20.36 -8.71 25.68
CA GLN A 19 -19.16 -8.06 26.18
C GLN A 19 -19.12 -6.64 25.63
N GLU A 20 -18.97 -5.62 26.49
CA GLU A 20 -18.73 -4.26 26.01
C GLU A 20 -17.40 -4.28 25.25
N TYR A 21 -17.47 -4.05 23.95
CA TYR A 21 -16.29 -3.96 23.10
C TYR A 21 -15.69 -2.56 23.29
N GLU A 22 -14.54 -2.49 23.95
CA GLU A 22 -13.75 -1.27 24.05
C GLU A 22 -12.78 -1.21 22.86
N TRP A 23 -12.90 -0.14 22.07
CA TRP A 23 -11.91 0.17 21.04
C TRP A 23 -10.54 0.37 21.71
N GLN A 24 -9.54 -0.42 21.31
CA GLN A 24 -8.19 -0.29 21.85
C GLN A 24 -7.54 1.02 21.38
N TRP A 25 -7.56 1.26 20.06
CA TRP A 25 -7.03 2.46 19.44
C TRP A 25 -7.56 2.63 18.02
N ALA A 26 -7.49 3.86 17.51
CA ALA A 26 -7.67 4.19 16.10
C ALA A 26 -6.76 5.37 15.77
N LYS A 27 -6.12 5.33 14.60
CA LYS A 27 -5.19 6.37 14.13
C LYS A 27 -5.71 6.95 12.82
N ARG A 28 -5.57 8.27 12.66
CA ARG A 28 -5.89 8.96 11.41
C ARG A 28 -4.65 8.95 10.51
N GLY A 29 -4.86 8.78 9.21
CA GLY A 29 -3.88 9.12 8.19
C GLY A 29 -4.56 9.62 6.93
N GLY A 30 -3.78 10.23 6.04
CA GLY A 30 -4.25 10.77 4.77
C GLY A 30 -3.90 12.26 4.58
N GLY A 31 -4.15 12.74 3.37
CA GLY A 31 -4.02 14.12 2.94
C GLY A 31 -5.28 14.94 3.16
N LYS A 32 -5.21 16.23 2.81
CA LYS A 32 -6.36 17.14 2.83
C LYS A 32 -7.03 17.30 1.47
N LYS A 33 -6.38 16.82 0.40
CA LYS A 33 -6.94 16.90 -0.94
C LYS A 33 -7.92 15.76 -1.16
N ASN A 34 -9.09 16.06 -1.72
CA ASN A 34 -9.98 15.01 -2.20
C ASN A 34 -9.30 14.23 -3.32
N ALA A 35 -9.49 12.91 -3.32
CA ALA A 35 -9.01 12.06 -4.39
C ALA A 35 -9.75 12.34 -5.72
N GLN A 36 -9.15 11.92 -6.84
CA GLN A 36 -9.71 12.18 -8.16
C GLN A 36 -11.06 11.48 -8.33
N GLY A 37 -12.11 12.27 -8.56
CA GLY A 37 -13.48 11.75 -8.73
C GLY A 37 -14.23 11.49 -7.42
N GLU A 38 -13.61 11.77 -6.27
CA GLU A 38 -14.27 11.72 -4.97
C GLU A 38 -15.37 12.80 -4.90
N ASN A 39 -16.60 12.36 -4.63
CA ASN A 39 -17.74 13.24 -4.38
C ASN A 39 -17.98 13.39 -2.87
N SER A 40 -18.95 14.21 -2.46
CA SER A 40 -19.25 14.39 -1.03
C SER A 40 -19.70 13.07 -0.38
N GLY A 41 -18.80 12.41 0.35
CA GLY A 41 -19.01 11.13 1.03
C GLY A 41 -17.80 10.20 0.87
N PHE A 42 -17.80 9.07 1.56
CA PHE A 42 -16.81 8.02 1.33
C PHE A 42 -17.15 7.26 0.04
N ASP A 43 -16.22 7.20 -0.91
CA ASP A 43 -16.32 6.34 -2.09
C ASP A 43 -14.99 5.60 -2.35
N TYR A 44 -14.96 4.66 -3.30
CA TYR A 44 -13.76 3.86 -3.58
C TYR A 44 -12.59 4.65 -4.19
N ASN A 45 -12.81 5.91 -4.57
CA ASN A 45 -11.74 6.81 -4.99
C ASN A 45 -11.10 7.51 -3.79
N SER A 46 -11.82 7.65 -2.66
CA SER A 46 -11.27 8.23 -1.42
C SER A 46 -10.01 7.48 -0.96
N GLU A 47 -9.19 8.15 -0.15
CA GLU A 47 -8.08 7.50 0.54
C GLU A 47 -8.58 6.32 1.38
N HIS A 48 -7.91 5.18 1.26
CA HIS A 48 -8.30 3.99 1.98
C HIS A 48 -7.13 3.04 2.23
N ILE A 49 -7.31 2.18 3.21
CA ILE A 49 -6.48 0.99 3.40
C ILE A 49 -6.98 -0.07 2.42
N VAL A 50 -6.07 -0.57 1.60
CA VAL A 50 -6.31 -1.60 0.58
C VAL A 50 -6.16 -3.00 1.18
N ASP A 51 -5.11 -3.21 1.99
CA ASP A 51 -4.78 -4.51 2.56
C ASP A 51 -4.03 -4.38 3.89
N ILE A 52 -4.11 -5.42 4.72
CA ILE A 52 -3.45 -5.49 6.03
C ILE A 52 -2.81 -6.86 6.19
N ALA A 53 -1.53 -6.87 6.58
CA ALA A 53 -0.83 -8.08 7.01
C ALA A 53 -0.35 -7.93 8.46
N VAL A 54 -0.20 -9.06 9.16
CA VAL A 54 0.26 -9.11 10.56
C VAL A 54 1.35 -10.16 10.67
N ASP A 55 2.47 -9.82 11.30
CA ASP A 55 3.56 -10.76 11.55
C ASP A 55 3.37 -11.55 12.86
N GLU A 56 4.30 -12.48 13.13
CA GLU A 56 4.28 -13.34 14.33
C GLU A 56 4.44 -12.54 15.65
N ASP A 57 4.97 -11.32 15.58
CA ASP A 57 5.18 -10.42 16.72
C ASP A 57 3.97 -9.48 16.96
N ASN A 58 2.89 -9.64 16.18
CA ASN A 58 1.72 -8.75 16.15
C ASN A 58 2.05 -7.32 15.73
N ASN A 59 3.05 -7.14 14.87
CA ASN A 59 3.18 -5.91 14.13
C ASN A 59 2.26 -5.94 12.92
N TYR A 60 1.64 -4.80 12.66
CA TYR A 60 0.72 -4.60 11.55
C TYR A 60 1.44 -3.91 10.42
N TYR A 61 1.05 -4.25 9.20
CA TYR A 61 1.50 -3.67 7.96
C TYR A 61 0.26 -3.29 7.16
N TYR A 62 0.18 -2.05 6.73
CA TYR A 62 -0.95 -1.51 5.98
C TYR A 62 -0.46 -1.11 4.60
N LEU A 63 -1.23 -1.50 3.59
CA LEU A 63 -1.17 -0.92 2.26
C LEU A 63 -2.27 0.13 2.16
N ALA A 64 -1.92 1.39 1.92
CA ALA A 64 -2.87 2.49 1.80
C ALA A 64 -2.62 3.32 0.55
N PHE A 65 -3.66 4.01 0.08
CA PHE A 65 -3.53 5.07 -0.92
C PHE A 65 -3.75 6.42 -0.26
N MET A 66 -2.80 7.34 -0.47
CA MET A 66 -2.84 8.68 0.12
C MET A 66 -2.67 9.76 -0.94
N THR A 67 -3.46 10.79 -0.81
CA THR A 67 -3.44 12.03 -1.56
C THR A 67 -2.42 13.02 -1.00
N GLN A 68 -2.40 14.21 -1.57
CA GLN A 68 -1.50 15.33 -1.26
C GLN A 68 -2.12 16.36 -0.30
N LEU A 69 -1.31 17.39 0.02
CA LEU A 69 -1.58 18.50 0.95
C LEU A 69 -1.66 18.05 2.42
N ASP A 70 -0.64 18.42 3.19
CA ASP A 70 -0.53 18.10 4.62
C ASP A 70 -0.75 16.62 4.94
N THR A 71 -0.24 15.73 4.07
CA THR A 71 -0.37 14.28 4.24
C THR A 71 0.37 13.82 5.49
N GLU A 72 -0.36 13.13 6.36
CA GLU A 72 0.16 12.66 7.65
C GLU A 72 -0.37 11.29 8.05
N TYR A 73 0.25 10.70 9.06
CA TYR A 73 -0.26 9.60 9.86
C TYR A 73 -0.02 9.91 11.34
N ASP A 74 -1.10 10.01 12.12
CA ASP A 74 -1.08 10.29 13.57
C ASP A 74 -0.18 11.49 13.96
N GLY A 75 -0.30 12.61 13.24
CA GLY A 75 0.52 13.80 13.47
C GLY A 75 1.93 13.75 12.85
N THR A 76 2.33 12.62 12.27
CA THR A 76 3.63 12.46 11.60
C THR A 76 3.49 12.72 10.12
N ALA A 77 4.23 13.68 9.58
CA ALA A 77 4.21 13.98 8.14
C ALA A 77 4.63 12.76 7.29
N VAL A 78 3.93 12.55 6.18
CA VAL A 78 4.21 11.52 5.19
C VAL A 78 4.70 12.23 3.93
N THR A 79 5.88 11.85 3.43
CA THR A 79 6.34 12.31 2.12
C THR A 79 5.54 11.60 1.04
N VAL A 80 4.88 12.37 0.18
CA VAL A 80 4.23 11.91 -1.04
C VAL A 80 4.83 12.63 -2.24
N TYR A 81 4.76 11.99 -3.40
CA TYR A 81 5.40 12.38 -4.66
C TYR A 81 4.38 12.85 -5.71
N ASN A 82 3.09 12.71 -5.44
CA ASN A 82 2.02 13.35 -6.19
C ASN A 82 2.04 14.90 -6.06
N PRO A 83 1.76 15.65 -7.14
CA PRO A 83 2.03 17.09 -7.18
C PRO A 83 0.87 17.96 -6.67
N GLU A 84 1.18 18.85 -5.71
CA GLU A 84 0.21 19.78 -5.12
C GLU A 84 -0.50 20.71 -6.13
N MET A 85 0.16 21.03 -7.24
CA MET A 85 -0.20 22.13 -8.15
C MET A 85 -1.34 21.86 -9.13
N GLN A 86 -1.71 20.61 -9.38
CA GLN A 86 -2.87 20.31 -10.23
C GLN A 86 -4.02 19.86 -9.36
N ASN A 87 -5.26 20.22 -9.68
CA ASN A 87 -6.46 19.72 -8.99
C ASN A 87 -6.66 18.19 -9.11
N SER A 88 -5.61 17.45 -9.40
CA SER A 88 -5.51 16.01 -9.45
C SER A 88 -5.40 15.48 -8.02
N GLY A 89 -6.50 14.97 -7.47
CA GLY A 89 -6.46 14.10 -6.29
C GLY A 89 -5.78 12.76 -6.58
N MET A 90 -4.57 12.80 -7.14
CA MET A 90 -3.75 11.63 -7.40
C MET A 90 -3.35 11.00 -6.07
N THR A 91 -3.12 9.70 -6.09
CA THR A 91 -2.77 8.95 -4.89
C THR A 91 -1.46 8.21 -5.09
N ASP A 92 -0.64 8.26 -4.04
CA ASP A 92 0.55 7.43 -3.92
C ASP A 92 0.22 6.21 -3.06
N ILE A 93 1.00 5.15 -3.24
CA ILE A 93 0.99 3.99 -2.36
C ILE A 93 1.79 4.32 -1.11
N VAL A 94 1.20 4.13 0.07
CA VAL A 94 1.89 4.27 1.35
C VAL A 94 1.83 2.96 2.12
N LEU A 95 3.00 2.44 2.45
CA LEU A 95 3.18 1.35 3.40
C LEU A 95 3.35 1.92 4.80
N ILE A 96 2.59 1.40 5.76
CA ILE A 96 2.69 1.81 7.17
C ILE A 96 2.92 0.56 8.00
N SER A 97 3.85 0.61 8.96
CA SER A 97 3.95 -0.42 9.99
C SER A 97 3.72 0.14 11.37
N THR A 98 2.94 -0.58 12.18
CA THR A 98 2.74 -0.29 13.61
C THR A 98 3.00 -1.52 14.47
N ASP A 99 3.21 -1.31 15.76
CA ASP A 99 3.12 -2.40 16.75
C ASP A 99 1.64 -2.71 17.10
N CYS A 100 1.45 -3.64 18.04
CA CYS A 100 0.12 -4.05 18.49
C CYS A 100 -0.65 -3.00 19.28
N ALA A 101 0.03 -1.96 19.77
CA ALA A 101 -0.58 -0.82 20.44
C ALA A 101 -0.92 0.32 19.45
N GLY A 102 -0.70 0.12 18.14
CA GLY A 102 -0.91 1.14 17.12
C GLY A 102 0.18 2.21 17.09
N THR A 103 1.33 1.96 17.73
CA THR A 103 2.48 2.87 17.69
C THR A 103 3.20 2.72 16.36
N LEU A 104 3.44 3.85 15.68
CA LEU A 104 4.14 3.87 14.41
C LEU A 104 5.57 3.31 14.53
N ARG A 105 5.92 2.37 13.64
CA ARG A 105 7.28 1.82 13.50
C ARG A 105 8.03 2.47 12.34
N TRP A 106 7.42 2.48 11.16
CA TRP A 106 7.98 3.10 9.96
C TRP A 106 6.88 3.34 8.91
N MET A 107 7.17 4.22 7.95
CA MET A 107 6.33 4.46 6.77
C MET A 107 7.20 4.51 5.53
N GLN A 108 6.63 4.14 4.40
CA GLN A 108 7.33 4.13 3.12
C GLN A 108 6.37 4.44 1.98
N THR A 109 6.72 5.43 1.17
CA THR A 109 5.90 5.85 0.03
C THR A 109 6.47 5.31 -1.28
N ILE A 110 5.58 4.84 -2.14
CA ILE A 110 5.86 4.45 -3.51
C ILE A 110 4.93 5.25 -4.41
N GLY A 111 5.50 6.03 -5.31
CA GLY A 111 4.70 6.79 -6.26
C GLY A 111 5.42 7.95 -6.90
N GLY A 112 4.70 8.69 -7.72
CA GLY A 112 5.25 9.81 -8.46
C GLY A 112 4.18 10.77 -8.94
N GLY A 113 4.40 11.35 -10.11
CA GLY A 113 3.51 12.35 -10.66
C GLY A 113 2.09 11.92 -11.04
N GLN A 114 1.71 10.65 -10.88
CA GLN A 114 0.42 10.10 -11.31
C GLN A 114 -0.20 9.26 -10.19
N SER A 115 -1.42 8.74 -10.38
CA SER A 115 -1.96 7.78 -9.41
C SER A 115 -1.27 6.43 -9.56
N ASP A 116 -0.86 5.88 -8.43
CA ASP A 116 -0.15 4.62 -8.33
C ASP A 116 -1.01 3.58 -7.59
N TYR A 117 -0.87 2.31 -7.98
CA TYR A 117 -1.77 1.25 -7.51
C TYR A 117 -1.05 -0.03 -7.12
N ALA A 118 -1.48 -0.62 -6.02
CA ALA A 118 -1.11 -1.97 -5.58
C ALA A 118 -2.36 -2.71 -5.08
N TYR A 119 -2.32 -4.03 -5.08
CA TYR A 119 -3.52 -4.84 -4.76
C TYR A 119 -3.45 -5.50 -3.39
N ASN A 120 -2.27 -5.95 -2.97
CA ASN A 120 -2.09 -6.60 -1.69
C ASN A 120 -0.62 -6.54 -1.23
N ILE A 121 -0.41 -6.82 0.05
CA ILE A 121 0.90 -7.04 0.65
C ILE A 121 0.99 -8.47 1.19
N GLN A 122 2.19 -9.07 1.18
CA GLN A 122 2.43 -10.39 1.76
C GLN A 122 3.72 -10.39 2.57
N LEU A 123 3.78 -11.23 3.60
CA LEU A 123 4.96 -11.42 4.43
C LEU A 123 5.61 -12.78 4.14
N ASP A 124 6.93 -12.87 4.34
CA ASP A 124 7.64 -14.14 4.50
C ASP A 124 8.11 -14.34 5.95
N ASN A 125 8.66 -15.51 6.28
CA ASN A 125 9.20 -15.80 7.61
C ASN A 125 10.66 -15.33 7.78
N ASN A 126 11.20 -14.58 6.82
CA ASN A 126 12.57 -14.07 6.79
C ASN A 126 12.61 -12.53 6.94
N GLY A 127 11.51 -11.90 7.38
CA GLY A 127 11.43 -10.45 7.58
C GLY A 127 11.23 -9.65 6.29
N GLY A 128 10.62 -10.25 5.27
CA GLY A 128 10.26 -9.62 4.01
C GLY A 128 8.80 -9.23 3.94
N LEU A 129 8.53 -8.00 3.48
CA LEU A 129 7.21 -7.55 3.03
C LEU A 129 7.25 -7.34 1.51
N TYR A 130 6.25 -7.88 0.81
CA TYR A 130 6.22 -7.95 -0.65
C TYR A 130 4.96 -7.32 -1.20
N LEU A 131 5.07 -6.65 -2.34
CA LEU A 131 3.95 -6.14 -3.12
C LEU A 131 4.31 -5.97 -4.59
N GLY A 132 3.28 -5.95 -5.44
CA GLY A 132 3.36 -5.46 -6.80
C GLY A 132 2.83 -4.04 -6.85
N ALA A 133 3.63 -3.10 -7.35
CA ALA A 133 3.23 -1.72 -7.58
C ALA A 133 3.11 -1.44 -9.08
N ASN A 134 2.05 -0.75 -9.46
CA ASN A 134 1.81 -0.25 -10.81
C ASN A 134 1.97 1.26 -10.75
N VAL A 135 2.96 1.78 -11.47
CA VAL A 135 3.35 3.19 -11.44
C VAL A 135 3.39 3.77 -12.84
N LEU A 136 3.20 5.08 -12.97
CA LEU A 136 3.31 5.75 -14.26
C LEU A 136 4.26 6.94 -14.20
N ASN A 137 5.37 6.85 -14.93
CA ASN A 137 6.30 7.97 -15.05
C ASN A 137 5.83 8.94 -16.14
N THR A 138 5.54 10.17 -15.71
CA THR A 138 5.26 11.33 -16.57
C THR A 138 6.18 12.50 -16.28
N SER A 139 7.26 12.26 -15.54
CA SER A 139 8.25 13.29 -15.21
C SER A 139 8.90 13.84 -16.47
N SER A 140 9.30 15.11 -16.40
CA SER A 140 10.15 15.74 -17.41
C SER A 140 11.16 16.64 -16.71
N SER A 141 12.24 17.02 -17.40
CA SER A 141 13.24 17.91 -16.81
C SER A 141 12.76 19.35 -16.57
N THR A 142 11.55 19.68 -17.03
CA THR A 142 10.98 21.03 -16.99
C THR A 142 9.71 21.14 -16.15
N ASP A 143 9.14 20.02 -15.73
CA ASP A 143 7.90 19.96 -14.95
C ASP A 143 8.19 19.47 -13.53
N GLU A 144 7.27 19.77 -12.62
CA GLU A 144 7.34 19.41 -11.20
C GLU A 144 6.94 17.95 -10.95
N TYR A 145 6.38 17.25 -11.94
CA TYR A 145 6.10 15.82 -11.83
C TYR A 145 7.37 15.03 -11.52
N LEU A 146 7.40 14.44 -10.33
CA LEU A 146 8.49 13.58 -9.90
C LEU A 146 8.38 12.21 -10.58
N PRO A 147 9.51 11.58 -10.94
CA PRO A 147 9.49 10.19 -11.38
C PRO A 147 9.01 9.29 -10.24
N PRO A 148 8.49 8.09 -10.53
CA PRO A 148 8.12 7.13 -9.50
C PRO A 148 9.30 6.79 -8.58
N HIS A 149 9.13 7.06 -7.30
CA HIS A 149 10.02 6.66 -6.22
C HIS A 149 9.52 5.34 -5.61
N PHE A 150 10.46 4.49 -5.20
CA PHE A 150 10.20 3.28 -4.40
C PHE A 150 10.84 3.42 -3.01
N SER A 151 11.72 4.40 -2.85
CA SER A 151 12.20 4.89 -1.57
C SER A 151 12.72 6.32 -1.67
N PRO A 152 13.04 6.98 -0.54
CA PRO A 152 13.67 8.31 -0.58
C PRO A 152 14.96 8.37 -1.41
N THR A 153 15.60 7.22 -1.67
CA THR A 153 16.86 7.13 -2.41
C THR A 153 16.80 6.24 -3.65
N ASP A 154 15.62 5.71 -4.00
CA ASP A 154 15.43 4.84 -5.17
C ASP A 154 14.23 5.34 -5.96
N ALA A 155 14.48 5.74 -7.21
CA ALA A 155 13.48 6.21 -8.14
C ALA A 155 13.82 5.80 -9.57
N LEU A 156 12.82 5.82 -10.44
CA LEU A 156 13.05 5.83 -11.87
C LEU A 156 13.74 7.14 -12.30
N PRO A 157 14.50 7.15 -13.40
CA PRO A 157 15.04 8.39 -13.94
C PRO A 157 13.93 9.26 -14.54
N VAL A 158 14.20 10.57 -14.60
CA VAL A 158 13.38 11.52 -15.34
C VAL A 158 13.35 11.14 -16.82
N LEU A 159 12.20 11.24 -17.48
CA LEU A 159 12.09 10.93 -18.90
C LEU A 159 12.84 11.95 -19.75
N GLY A 160 13.60 11.46 -20.72
CA GLY A 160 14.25 12.29 -21.73
C GLY A 160 13.36 12.53 -22.94
N ASP A 161 13.71 13.55 -23.72
CA ASP A 161 12.92 14.01 -24.88
C ASP A 161 12.88 13.00 -26.05
N ASN A 162 13.81 12.03 -26.09
CA ASN A 162 13.86 11.04 -27.16
C ASN A 162 12.87 9.89 -26.93
N THR A 163 11.62 10.14 -27.27
CA THR A 163 10.49 9.20 -27.05
C THR A 163 10.50 7.95 -27.93
N GLY A 164 11.35 7.90 -28.95
CA GLY A 164 11.47 6.75 -29.87
C GLY A 164 12.34 5.61 -29.34
N GLU A 165 13.19 5.86 -28.34
CA GLU A 165 14.14 4.89 -27.82
C GLU A 165 13.69 4.29 -26.48
N PRO A 166 14.17 3.08 -26.12
CA PRO A 166 13.94 2.52 -24.80
C PRO A 166 14.48 3.41 -23.69
N GLN A 167 13.73 3.54 -22.60
CA GLN A 167 14.17 4.29 -21.42
C GLN A 167 13.79 3.53 -20.15
N GLU A 168 14.71 3.50 -19.18
CA GLU A 168 14.46 2.90 -17.86
C GLU A 168 13.22 3.50 -17.20
N GLY A 169 13.02 4.81 -17.36
CA GLY A 169 11.89 5.55 -16.80
C GLY A 169 10.53 5.14 -17.36
N TYR A 170 10.45 4.39 -18.46
CA TYR A 170 9.18 3.95 -19.01
C TYR A 170 8.54 2.78 -18.25
N LYS A 171 9.27 2.02 -17.45
CA LYS A 171 8.74 0.83 -16.77
C LYS A 171 7.58 1.17 -15.83
N THR A 172 6.45 0.47 -15.96
CA THR A 172 5.21 0.79 -15.22
C THR A 172 4.84 -0.19 -14.12
N ALA A 173 5.66 -1.22 -13.87
CA ALA A 173 5.37 -2.20 -12.83
C ALA A 173 6.63 -2.59 -12.07
N ALA A 174 6.52 -2.74 -10.74
CA ALA A 174 7.59 -3.20 -9.87
C ALA A 174 7.10 -4.31 -8.94
N LEU A 175 7.83 -5.41 -8.91
CA LEU A 175 7.79 -6.36 -7.80
C LEU A 175 8.78 -5.88 -6.75
N LEU A 176 8.31 -5.68 -5.52
CA LEU A 176 9.04 -5.00 -4.47
C LEU A 176 9.19 -5.93 -3.26
N LYS A 177 10.35 -5.83 -2.59
CA LYS A 177 10.56 -6.36 -1.25
C LYS A 177 11.09 -5.27 -0.33
N TYR A 178 10.46 -5.12 0.84
CA TYR A 178 10.89 -4.27 1.93
C TYR A 178 11.29 -5.11 3.15
N ASN A 179 12.19 -4.59 3.96
CA ASN A 179 12.57 -5.21 5.23
C ASN A 179 11.56 -4.81 6.32
N THR A 180 10.91 -5.79 6.94
CA THR A 180 9.82 -5.56 7.90
C THR A 180 10.27 -4.85 9.18
N ASN A 181 11.56 -4.92 9.52
CA ASN A 181 12.14 -4.33 10.72
C ASN A 181 12.29 -2.81 10.65
N ASN A 182 12.47 -2.23 9.45
CA ASN A 182 12.80 -0.82 9.29
C ASN A 182 12.19 -0.15 8.05
N GLY A 183 11.41 -0.88 7.25
CA GLY A 183 10.76 -0.34 6.06
C GLY A 183 11.69 -0.05 4.89
N SER A 184 12.97 -0.40 4.97
CA SER A 184 13.93 -0.15 3.88
C SER A 184 13.65 -1.05 2.68
N LEU A 185 13.77 -0.50 1.47
CA LEU A 185 13.68 -1.26 0.22
C LEU A 185 14.86 -2.24 0.16
N ALA A 186 14.57 -3.54 0.13
CA ALA A 186 15.58 -4.58 -0.02
C ALA A 186 15.97 -4.76 -1.49
N TRP A 187 14.98 -4.81 -2.37
CA TRP A 187 15.17 -4.84 -3.82
C TRP A 187 13.85 -4.52 -4.54
N ARG A 188 13.99 -4.14 -5.81
CA ARG A 188 12.88 -4.09 -6.77
C ARG A 188 13.25 -4.82 -8.05
N VAL A 189 12.27 -5.45 -8.68
CA VAL A 189 12.39 -6.05 -10.01
C VAL A 189 11.32 -5.41 -10.89
N MET A 190 11.72 -4.91 -12.05
CA MET A 190 10.83 -4.26 -13.03
C MET A 190 11.00 -4.91 -14.41
N PRO A 191 10.07 -4.69 -15.36
CA PRO A 191 10.17 -5.24 -16.71
C PRO A 191 11.53 -5.03 -17.38
N GLN A 192 11.96 -6.03 -18.12
CA GLN A 192 13.21 -6.08 -18.89
C GLN A 192 12.91 -6.11 -20.40
N GLY A 193 13.95 -5.88 -21.20
CA GLY A 193 13.87 -5.69 -22.65
C GLY A 193 13.90 -4.22 -23.06
N ASP A 194 13.68 -3.97 -24.35
CA ASP A 194 13.67 -2.62 -24.94
C ASP A 194 12.34 -1.91 -24.64
N VAL A 195 12.18 -1.46 -23.39
CA VAL A 195 10.97 -0.79 -22.92
C VAL A 195 10.87 0.62 -23.51
N THR A 196 10.21 0.74 -24.66
CA THR A 196 9.82 2.01 -25.27
C THR A 196 8.46 2.49 -24.75
N ILE A 197 8.08 3.73 -25.05
CA ILE A 197 6.76 4.26 -24.69
C ILE A 197 5.58 3.39 -25.18
N ALA A 198 5.72 2.73 -26.34
CA ALA A 198 4.70 1.87 -26.93
C ALA A 198 4.60 0.49 -26.24
N LEU A 199 5.68 0.03 -25.61
CA LEU A 199 5.79 -1.28 -24.98
C LEU A 199 5.83 -1.19 -23.44
N ARG A 200 5.57 -0.01 -22.88
CA ARG A 200 5.85 0.27 -21.47
C ARG A 200 4.90 -0.39 -20.47
N TYR A 201 3.68 -0.67 -20.92
CA TYR A 201 2.62 -1.13 -20.03
C TYR A 201 2.86 -2.57 -19.60
N ALA A 202 3.11 -2.71 -18.31
CA ALA A 202 3.03 -3.95 -17.56
C ALA A 202 2.08 -3.76 -16.38
N GLN A 203 1.45 -4.85 -15.93
CA GLN A 203 0.56 -4.85 -14.78
C GLN A 203 0.85 -6.02 -13.87
N ILE A 204 1.02 -5.75 -12.57
CA ILE A 204 1.13 -6.76 -11.54
C ILE A 204 -0.14 -6.71 -10.68
N HIS A 205 -0.83 -7.84 -10.58
CA HIS A 205 -2.02 -8.01 -9.74
C HIS A 205 -1.63 -8.55 -8.35
N ASN A 206 -2.57 -9.21 -7.68
CA ASN A 206 -2.31 -9.89 -6.42
C ASN A 206 -1.13 -10.86 -6.52
N LEU A 207 -0.35 -10.93 -5.45
CA LEU A 207 0.71 -11.91 -5.27
C LEU A 207 0.48 -12.75 -4.02
N GLN A 208 1.11 -13.91 -3.99
CA GLN A 208 1.17 -14.81 -2.84
C GLN A 208 2.64 -15.10 -2.55
N VAL A 209 3.03 -15.04 -1.28
CA VAL A 209 4.40 -15.33 -0.86
C VAL A 209 4.39 -16.47 0.13
N GLN A 210 5.21 -17.48 -0.14
CA GLN A 210 5.40 -18.59 0.79
C GLN A 210 6.32 -18.16 1.94
N PRO A 211 6.28 -18.84 3.11
CA PRO A 211 7.18 -18.57 4.24
C PRO A 211 8.67 -18.51 3.88
N ASN A 212 9.10 -19.25 2.85
CA ASN A 212 10.48 -19.28 2.37
C ASN A 212 10.85 -18.11 1.42
N GLY A 213 9.92 -17.19 1.13
CA GLY A 213 10.11 -16.08 0.20
C GLY A 213 9.81 -16.39 -1.28
N THR A 214 9.28 -17.58 -1.61
CA THR A 214 8.87 -17.90 -2.99
C THR A 214 7.63 -17.10 -3.35
N ILE A 215 7.69 -16.36 -4.47
CA ILE A 215 6.64 -15.45 -4.93
C ILE A 215 5.85 -16.11 -6.06
N HIS A 216 4.52 -16.05 -5.96
CA HIS A 216 3.58 -16.41 -7.02
C HIS A 216 2.78 -15.16 -7.39
N ALA A 217 2.91 -14.71 -8.64
CA ALA A 217 2.25 -13.50 -9.12
C ALA A 217 1.70 -13.71 -10.52
N LEU A 218 0.58 -13.04 -10.81
CA LEU A 218 0.08 -12.88 -12.17
C LEU A 218 0.53 -11.52 -12.70
N ILE A 219 1.32 -11.54 -13.77
CA ILE A 219 1.89 -10.34 -14.38
C ILE A 219 1.58 -10.32 -15.87
N GLY A 220 1.04 -9.21 -16.35
CA GLY A 220 0.83 -8.92 -17.77
C GLY A 220 1.93 -8.02 -18.31
N PHE A 221 2.40 -8.31 -19.53
CA PHE A 221 3.44 -7.53 -20.22
C PHE A 221 2.99 -7.19 -21.64
N ALA A 222 3.42 -6.04 -22.15
CA ALA A 222 3.41 -5.79 -23.59
C ALA A 222 4.38 -6.74 -24.30
N ALA A 223 4.04 -7.14 -25.53
CA ALA A 223 4.86 -8.05 -26.33
C ALA A 223 6.30 -7.53 -26.46
N GLY A 224 7.29 -8.38 -26.14
CA GLY A 224 8.71 -8.03 -26.18
C GLY A 224 9.30 -7.61 -24.84
N THR A 225 8.48 -7.40 -23.80
CA THR A 225 8.95 -7.17 -22.41
C THR A 225 8.68 -8.39 -21.54
N HIS A 226 9.44 -8.55 -20.45
CA HIS A 226 9.38 -9.72 -19.57
C HIS A 226 9.94 -9.41 -18.17
N LEU A 227 9.86 -10.37 -17.25
CA LEU A 227 10.52 -10.32 -15.94
C LEU A 227 11.21 -11.68 -15.72
N ASN A 228 12.47 -11.64 -15.27
CA ASN A 228 13.29 -12.83 -15.00
C ASN A 228 13.30 -13.16 -13.52
#